data_AF-A0A7L5Y751-F1
#
_entry.id   AF-A0A7L5Y751-F1
#
_cell.length_a   1.000
_cell.length_b   1.000
_cell.length_c   1.000
_cell.angle_alpha   90.00
_cell.angle_beta   90.00
_cell.angle_gamma   90.00
#
_symmetry.space_group_name_H-M   'P 1'
#
loop_
_entity.id
_entity.type
_entity.pdbx_description
1 polymer ?
#
loop_
_entity_poly.entity_id
_entity_poly.type
_entity_poly.pdbx_seq_one_letter_code
_entity_poly.pdbx_strand_id
1 'polypeptide(L)'
;MRMALAASVSALLLSFSMGAQAANTFDPRTSTLSLDNVQFAGKNYQFINAAVMAYDILGVDDPGAGVTAFDPATNKLTLEYVIVDGTKYRNVAVRLNRFELRGQIAPPSDLPVLQAPAPTYPAGSNELTAYQLINDARVRCGSGRLTQNASLDLAAQKHGLYLSWTPNILLNRNLSIEDPSGVDFYAADPQERATKAGYAGTVDESVSAENNVLFAFKVAMAIPRNIAWLMDPARLDVGISHVIGSGPLGMNNLEVMLGTPTGSTPPNVTAVRTFPCEGSTGLIPYGLSNALPKDVSAEPGMGQVVVVNGDPQSLRVTEASITGPNGPVPILGIMGDGNTPDPRGVLTRGAAAVIPAPMTENTTYRVSIKGSNKGVPFTQEFSFQTGKARAW
;
A
#
# COMPACT_ATOMS: atom_id res chain seq x y z
N MET A 1 20.45 48.66 -17.17
CA MET A 1 20.06 49.21 -18.48
C MET A 1 19.49 48.05 -19.30
N ARG A 2 18.26 48.21 -19.80
CA ARG A 2 17.48 47.22 -20.56
C ARG A 2 18.16 46.91 -21.91
N MET A 3 18.06 45.67 -22.41
CA MET A 3 17.29 45.38 -23.65
C MET A 3 17.20 43.87 -23.93
N ALA A 4 16.02 43.51 -24.42
CA ALA A 4 15.55 42.18 -24.78
C ALA A 4 16.00 41.78 -26.20
N LEU A 5 15.94 40.47 -26.49
CA LEU A 5 15.62 39.99 -27.83
C LEU A 5 14.65 38.80 -27.72
N ALA A 6 13.47 38.98 -28.30
CA ALA A 6 12.48 37.94 -28.52
C ALA A 6 12.85 37.14 -29.78
N ALA A 7 12.58 35.84 -29.77
CA ALA A 7 12.39 35.05 -30.99
C ALA A 7 11.34 33.97 -30.70
N SER A 8 10.15 34.19 -31.26
CA SER A 8 9.07 33.23 -31.39
C SER A 8 9.36 32.28 -32.56
N VAL A 9 9.30 30.97 -32.32
CA VAL A 9 9.09 29.96 -33.35
C VAL A 9 8.06 28.96 -32.81
N SER A 10 6.89 28.95 -33.46
CA SER A 10 5.90 27.89 -33.32
C SER A 10 6.29 26.70 -34.21
N ALA A 11 6.40 25.49 -33.65
CA ALA A 11 6.18 24.25 -34.39
C ALA A 11 6.01 23.06 -33.43
N LEU A 12 4.96 22.28 -33.71
CA LEU A 12 4.70 20.89 -33.30
C LEU A 12 4.46 20.59 -31.82
N LEU A 13 3.18 20.65 -31.44
CA LEU A 13 2.61 19.80 -30.38
C LEU A 13 2.76 18.32 -30.80
N LEU A 14 3.85 17.68 -30.38
CA LEU A 14 3.78 16.26 -30.04
C LEU A 14 3.25 16.18 -28.62
N SER A 15 2.00 15.76 -28.49
CA SER A 15 1.43 15.30 -27.23
C SER A 15 2.17 14.04 -26.78
N PHE A 16 3.24 14.22 -26.00
CA PHE A 16 3.75 13.14 -25.17
C PHE A 16 2.82 13.01 -23.96
N SER A 17 2.07 11.92 -23.94
CA SER A 17 1.39 11.43 -22.75
C SER A 17 2.43 11.24 -21.64
N MET A 18 2.51 12.18 -20.71
CA MET A 18 3.29 12.00 -19.48
C MET A 18 2.53 11.01 -18.59
N GLY A 19 2.82 9.73 -18.75
CA GLY A 19 2.45 8.71 -17.79
C GLY A 19 3.15 8.98 -16.46
N ALA A 20 2.41 8.94 -15.35
CA ALA A 20 2.96 9.08 -14.01
C ALA A 20 3.83 7.86 -13.66
N GLN A 21 5.15 7.98 -13.89
CA GLN A 21 6.14 7.13 -13.24
C GLN A 21 6.16 7.42 -11.74
N ALA A 22 6.41 6.41 -10.90
CA ALA A 22 6.63 6.65 -9.49
C ALA A 22 7.79 7.64 -9.35
N ALA A 23 7.53 8.76 -8.67
CA ALA A 23 8.49 9.85 -8.61
C ALA A 23 9.65 9.49 -7.70
N ASN A 24 10.89 9.73 -8.15
CA ASN A 24 11.99 9.79 -7.20
C ASN A 24 11.70 10.97 -6.26
N THR A 25 11.70 10.71 -4.95
CA THR A 25 11.40 11.71 -3.93
C THR A 25 12.54 11.80 -2.94
N PHE A 26 12.76 13.00 -2.42
CA PHE A 26 13.66 13.21 -1.28
C PHE A 26 12.92 13.98 -0.20
N ASP A 27 12.81 13.37 0.97
CA ASP A 27 12.28 14.01 2.17
C ASP A 27 13.44 14.54 3.02
N PRO A 28 13.66 15.87 3.04
CA PRO A 28 14.76 16.47 3.79
C PRO A 28 14.59 16.33 5.31
N ARG A 29 13.36 16.12 5.83
CA ARG A 29 13.10 16.00 7.27
C ARG A 29 13.57 14.66 7.83
N THR A 30 13.43 13.62 7.03
CA THR A 30 13.85 12.27 7.39
C THR A 30 15.16 11.85 6.72
N SER A 31 15.71 12.72 5.85
CA SER A 31 16.85 12.44 4.99
C SER A 31 16.67 11.18 4.14
N THR A 32 15.42 10.91 3.75
CA THR A 32 15.06 9.69 3.02
C THR A 32 15.00 9.99 1.53
N LEU A 33 15.78 9.26 0.76
CA LEU A 33 15.72 9.21 -0.69
C LEU A 33 14.99 7.95 -1.11
N SER A 34 13.90 8.10 -1.86
CA SER A 34 13.16 7.00 -2.47
C SER A 34 13.35 7.06 -3.98
N LEU A 35 13.92 6.00 -4.55
CA LEU A 35 14.12 5.86 -5.99
C LEU A 35 13.22 4.76 -6.54
N ASP A 36 12.49 5.09 -7.61
CA ASP A 36 11.65 4.12 -8.29
C ASP A 36 12.50 3.09 -9.03
N ASN A 37 13.47 3.56 -9.80
CA ASN A 37 14.42 2.73 -10.53
C ASN A 37 15.81 3.39 -10.53
N VAL A 38 16.85 2.59 -10.32
CA VAL A 38 18.25 3.00 -10.44
C VAL A 38 19.04 1.94 -11.17
N GLN A 39 19.77 2.35 -12.20
CA GLN A 39 20.72 1.46 -12.86
C GLN A 39 22.02 1.41 -12.06
N PHE A 40 22.51 0.20 -11.79
CA PHE A 40 23.77 -0.07 -11.11
C PHE A 40 24.50 -1.24 -11.78
N ALA A 41 25.74 -1.01 -12.20
CA ALA A 41 26.56 -2.02 -12.89
C ALA A 41 25.83 -2.73 -14.05
N GLY A 42 25.03 -1.98 -14.81
CA GLY A 42 24.24 -2.49 -15.95
C GLY A 42 22.96 -3.24 -15.56
N LYS A 43 22.66 -3.40 -14.26
CA LYS A 43 21.42 -4.00 -13.74
C LYS A 43 20.47 -2.93 -13.22
N ASN A 44 19.17 -3.15 -13.33
CA ASN A 44 18.15 -2.25 -12.79
C ASN A 44 17.75 -2.70 -11.38
N TYR A 45 17.75 -1.75 -10.46
CA TYR A 45 17.29 -1.93 -9.09
C TYR A 45 16.13 -0.99 -8.85
N GLN A 46 15.11 -1.45 -8.15
CA GLN A 46 13.88 -0.67 -7.97
C GLN A 46 13.57 -0.49 -6.48
N PHE A 47 12.81 0.55 -6.17
CA PHE A 47 12.30 0.84 -4.82
C PHE A 47 13.41 0.94 -3.77
N ILE A 48 14.48 1.64 -4.14
CA ILE A 48 15.59 1.90 -3.23
C ILE A 48 15.16 2.96 -2.23
N ASN A 49 15.18 2.59 -0.96
CA ASN A 49 15.09 3.54 0.14
C ASN A 49 16.47 3.67 0.78
N ALA A 50 17.02 4.88 0.69
CA ALA A 50 18.32 5.20 1.29
C ALA A 50 18.16 6.36 2.27
N ALA A 51 18.78 6.26 3.44
CA ALA A 51 19.04 7.43 4.26
C ALA A 51 20.30 8.10 3.76
N VAL A 52 20.15 9.32 3.24
CA VAL A 52 21.26 10.12 2.74
C VAL A 52 21.77 10.98 3.89
N MET A 53 22.90 10.59 4.47
CA MET A 53 23.47 11.26 5.65
C MET A 53 24.38 12.43 5.25
N ALA A 54 25.02 12.36 4.09
CA ALA A 54 25.85 13.43 3.55
C ALA A 54 25.95 13.31 2.02
N TYR A 55 25.85 14.44 1.31
CA TYR A 55 25.96 14.52 -0.14
C TYR A 55 26.48 15.89 -0.59
N ASP A 56 27.11 15.93 -1.76
CA ASP A 56 27.44 17.16 -2.48
C ASP A 56 26.60 17.27 -3.75
N ILE A 57 26.04 18.45 -4.03
CA ILE A 57 25.37 18.71 -5.31
C ILE A 57 26.44 19.01 -6.36
N LEU A 58 26.48 18.21 -7.42
CA LEU A 58 27.41 18.35 -8.53
C LEU A 58 26.82 19.18 -9.68
N GLY A 59 25.50 19.19 -9.83
CA GLY A 59 24.79 19.96 -10.86
C GLY A 59 23.28 19.75 -10.83
N VAL A 60 22.55 20.76 -11.32
CA VAL A 60 21.09 20.75 -11.52
C VAL A 60 20.83 21.50 -12.82
N ASP A 61 20.39 20.81 -13.87
CA ASP A 61 20.20 21.39 -15.20
C ASP A 61 18.87 20.93 -15.84
N ASP A 62 18.38 21.65 -16.86
CA ASP A 62 17.26 21.20 -17.72
C ASP A 62 17.69 20.80 -19.15
N PRO A 63 18.46 19.70 -19.34
CA PRO A 63 18.62 19.12 -20.67
C PRO A 63 18.01 17.71 -20.74
N GLY A 64 16.75 17.60 -21.16
CA GLY A 64 16.18 16.37 -21.73
C GLY A 64 16.23 15.10 -20.85
N ALA A 65 15.77 13.98 -21.41
CA ALA A 65 15.60 12.71 -20.69
C ALA A 65 16.95 12.09 -20.28
N GLY A 66 17.31 12.19 -19.00
CA GLY A 66 18.37 11.40 -18.37
C GLY A 66 17.85 10.05 -17.84
N VAL A 67 18.75 9.17 -17.37
CA VAL A 67 18.39 7.92 -16.68
C VAL A 67 18.82 8.05 -15.21
N THR A 68 18.00 7.60 -14.27
CA THR A 68 18.43 7.46 -12.88
C THR A 68 19.47 6.34 -12.76
N ALA A 69 20.71 6.68 -12.40
CA ALA A 69 21.84 5.76 -12.40
C ALA A 69 22.79 6.04 -11.23
N PHE A 70 23.36 4.98 -10.66
CA PHE A 70 24.36 5.05 -9.61
C PHE A 70 25.68 4.43 -10.07
N ASP A 71 26.74 5.24 -10.04
CA ASP A 71 28.11 4.80 -10.27
C ASP A 71 28.85 4.59 -8.93
N PRO A 72 29.13 3.34 -8.53
CA PRO A 72 29.85 3.06 -7.29
C PRO A 72 31.31 3.49 -7.30
N ALA A 73 31.95 3.62 -8.47
CA ALA A 73 33.36 3.98 -8.54
C ALA A 73 33.58 5.44 -8.10
N THR A 74 32.57 6.28 -8.32
CA THR A 74 32.62 7.72 -8.04
C THR A 74 31.60 8.18 -6.99
N ASN A 75 30.81 7.25 -6.44
CA ASN A 75 29.63 7.51 -5.62
C ASN A 75 28.68 8.56 -6.23
N LYS A 76 28.62 8.60 -7.57
CA LYS A 76 27.80 9.57 -8.29
C LYS A 76 26.42 8.97 -8.51
N LEU A 77 25.40 9.66 -8.00
CA LEU A 77 24.01 9.40 -8.30
C LEU A 77 23.51 10.47 -9.26
N THR A 78 23.04 10.05 -10.43
CA THR A 78 22.30 10.90 -11.36
C THR A 78 20.83 10.55 -11.26
N LEU A 79 20.00 11.57 -11.08
CA LEU A 79 18.55 11.46 -10.99
C LEU A 79 17.96 12.11 -12.23
N GLU A 80 17.19 11.35 -13.01
CA GLU A 80 16.44 11.92 -14.15
C GLU A 80 15.55 13.08 -13.69
N TYR A 81 14.86 12.86 -12.58
CA TYR A 81 14.21 13.90 -11.80
C TYR A 81 14.14 13.50 -10.33
N VAL A 82 13.89 14.46 -9.46
CA VAL A 82 13.57 14.26 -8.04
C VAL A 82 12.59 15.33 -7.56
N ILE A 83 11.64 14.95 -6.73
CA ILE A 83 10.72 15.88 -6.07
C ILE A 83 11.23 16.15 -4.65
N VAL A 84 11.45 17.43 -4.33
CA VAL A 84 11.84 17.91 -2.99
C VAL A 84 10.79 18.91 -2.55
N ASP A 85 10.11 18.65 -1.44
CA ASP A 85 9.05 19.51 -0.89
C ASP A 85 8.02 19.96 -1.95
N GLY A 86 7.63 19.03 -2.84
CA GLY A 86 6.68 19.28 -3.94
C GLY A 86 7.27 19.95 -5.18
N THR A 87 8.54 20.37 -5.16
CA THR A 87 9.22 20.98 -6.31
C THR A 87 9.99 19.92 -7.09
N LYS A 88 9.77 19.83 -8.41
CA LYS A 88 10.45 18.90 -9.30
C LYS A 88 11.75 19.49 -9.85
N TYR A 89 12.86 18.83 -9.58
CA TYR A 89 14.18 19.11 -10.15
C TYR A 89 14.54 18.04 -11.18
N ARG A 90 15.24 18.41 -12.25
CA ARG A 90 15.66 17.51 -13.34
C ARG A 90 17.18 17.38 -13.41
N ASN A 91 17.65 16.26 -13.94
CA ASN A 91 19.07 15.94 -14.14
C ASN A 91 19.95 16.28 -12.95
N VAL A 92 19.47 15.94 -11.75
CA VAL A 92 20.17 16.23 -10.50
C VAL A 92 21.31 15.25 -10.37
N ALA A 93 22.54 15.76 -10.34
CA ALA A 93 23.72 14.98 -10.08
C ALA A 93 24.22 15.26 -8.67
N VAL A 94 24.36 14.23 -7.85
CA VAL A 94 24.92 14.32 -6.50
C VAL A 94 26.05 13.32 -6.33
N ARG A 95 27.02 13.68 -5.47
CA ARG A 95 27.96 12.71 -4.90
C ARG A 95 27.45 12.31 -3.53
N LEU A 96 27.25 11.01 -3.32
CA LEU A 96 26.87 10.48 -2.01
C LEU A 96 28.13 10.28 -1.16
N ASN A 97 28.30 11.10 -0.13
CA ASN A 97 29.45 11.02 0.77
C ASN A 97 29.20 10.01 1.90
N ARG A 98 27.94 9.89 2.34
CA ARG A 98 27.51 8.89 3.32
C ARG A 98 26.03 8.58 3.14
N PHE A 99 25.71 7.30 3.03
CA PHE A 99 24.35 6.81 2.96
C PHE A 99 24.22 5.43 3.61
N GLU A 100 23.01 5.08 3.98
CA GLU A 100 22.63 3.75 4.46
C GLU A 100 21.46 3.24 3.64
N LEU A 101 21.59 2.05 3.07
CA LEU A 101 20.48 1.37 2.40
C LEU A 101 19.53 0.83 3.47
N ARG A 102 18.30 1.33 3.47
CA ARG A 102 17.24 0.90 4.40
C ARG A 102 16.26 -0.08 3.79
N GLY A 103 16.35 -0.27 2.48
CA GLY A 103 15.61 -1.27 1.73
C GLY A 103 16.18 -1.35 0.33
N GLN A 104 16.68 -2.53 -0.02
CA GLN A 104 17.05 -2.89 -1.38
C GLN A 104 16.29 -4.17 -1.72
N ILE A 105 15.38 -4.10 -2.68
CA ILE A 105 14.90 -5.30 -3.35
C ILE A 105 15.79 -5.48 -4.56
N ALA A 106 16.85 -6.28 -4.45
CA ALA A 106 17.33 -6.99 -5.63
C ALA A 106 16.13 -7.84 -6.06
N PRO A 107 15.66 -7.79 -7.32
CA PRO A 107 14.44 -8.52 -7.69
C PRO A 107 14.62 -9.99 -7.30
N PRO A 108 13.80 -10.55 -6.37
CA PRO A 108 13.54 -11.97 -6.38
C PRO A 108 13.13 -12.32 -7.81
N SER A 109 13.66 -13.40 -8.37
CA SER A 109 13.38 -13.88 -9.73
C SER A 109 11.88 -14.13 -10.01
N ASP A 110 11.04 -14.02 -8.99
CA ASP A 110 9.64 -14.47 -8.97
C ASP A 110 8.65 -13.32 -8.66
N LEU A 111 9.06 -12.04 -8.78
CA LEU A 111 8.14 -10.93 -8.48
C LEU A 111 6.99 -10.82 -9.50
N PRO A 112 5.72 -10.78 -9.04
CA PRO A 112 4.55 -10.33 -9.80
C PRO A 112 4.82 -9.02 -10.55
N VAL A 113 4.26 -8.90 -11.76
CA VAL A 113 4.23 -7.71 -12.65
C VAL A 113 4.62 -6.40 -11.92
N LEU A 114 5.88 -5.99 -12.12
CA LEU A 114 6.48 -4.81 -11.47
C LEU A 114 6.01 -3.48 -12.10
N GLN A 115 5.21 -3.52 -13.16
CA GLN A 115 4.72 -2.35 -13.87
C GLN A 115 3.22 -2.45 -14.13
N ALA A 116 2.44 -1.67 -13.38
CA ALA A 116 1.08 -1.33 -13.75
C ALA A 116 1.10 -0.09 -14.67
N PRO A 117 0.15 0.04 -15.62
CA PRO A 117 -0.09 1.30 -16.31
C PRO A 117 -0.26 2.47 -15.33
N ALA A 118 0.10 3.68 -15.78
CA ALA A 118 -0.14 4.88 -15.00
C ALA A 118 -1.65 5.04 -14.71
N PRO A 119 -2.06 5.33 -13.45
CA PRO A 119 -3.46 5.51 -13.13
C PRO A 119 -4.00 6.78 -13.81
N THR A 120 -5.29 6.79 -14.08
CA THR A 120 -6.05 7.91 -14.65
C THR A 120 -6.77 8.74 -13.59
N TYR A 121 -6.53 8.51 -12.30
CA TYR A 121 -7.07 9.36 -11.23
C TYR A 121 -6.62 10.82 -11.39
N PRO A 122 -7.48 11.81 -11.12
CA PRO A 122 -7.11 13.22 -11.20
C PRO A 122 -5.94 13.58 -10.28
N ALA A 123 -5.08 14.50 -10.74
CA ALA A 123 -3.97 15.00 -9.92
C ALA A 123 -4.49 15.65 -8.63
N GLY A 124 -3.92 15.26 -7.49
CA GLY A 124 -4.33 15.75 -6.17
C GLY A 124 -5.61 15.12 -5.61
N SER A 125 -6.20 14.12 -6.28
CA SER A 125 -7.36 13.41 -5.75
C SER A 125 -6.99 12.47 -4.60
N ASN A 126 -7.98 12.16 -3.77
CA ASN A 126 -7.81 11.17 -2.70
C ASN A 126 -7.62 9.77 -3.28
N GLU A 127 -8.29 9.42 -4.38
CA GLU A 127 -8.13 8.13 -5.06
C GLU A 127 -6.69 7.94 -5.54
N LEU A 128 -6.09 8.97 -6.15
CA LEU A 128 -4.67 8.92 -6.56
C LEU A 128 -3.77 8.71 -5.35
N THR A 129 -4.03 9.40 -4.24
CA THR A 129 -3.27 9.28 -3.00
C THR A 129 -3.39 7.88 -2.41
N ALA A 130 -4.60 7.31 -2.33
CA ALA A 130 -4.84 5.95 -1.85
C ALA A 130 -4.18 4.91 -2.75
N TYR A 131 -4.31 5.05 -4.08
CA TYR A 131 -3.66 4.18 -5.06
C TYR A 131 -2.14 4.13 -4.85
N GLN A 132 -1.52 5.30 -4.63
CA GLN A 132 -0.09 5.41 -4.35
C GLN A 132 0.27 4.73 -3.03
N LEU A 133 -0.43 5.05 -1.93
CA LEU A 133 -0.18 4.44 -0.62
C LEU A 133 -0.28 2.90 -0.63
N ILE A 134 -1.32 2.37 -1.28
CA ILE A 134 -1.54 0.91 -1.38
C ILE A 134 -0.44 0.28 -2.22
N ASN A 135 -0.14 0.81 -3.41
CA ASN A 135 0.87 0.24 -4.27
C ASN A 135 2.29 0.36 -3.69
N ASP A 136 2.60 1.46 -3.01
CA ASP A 136 3.90 1.64 -2.35
C ASP A 136 4.07 0.63 -1.21
N ALA A 137 3.01 0.36 -0.44
CA ALA A 137 3.02 -0.69 0.59
C ALA A 137 3.17 -2.08 -0.01
N ARG A 138 2.35 -2.41 -1.02
CA ARG A 138 2.40 -3.70 -1.71
C ARG A 138 3.77 -3.97 -2.29
N VAL A 139 4.35 -3.02 -3.01
CA VAL A 139 5.67 -3.16 -3.62
C VAL A 139 6.75 -3.33 -2.55
N ARG A 140 6.75 -2.48 -1.51
CA ARG A 140 7.71 -2.56 -0.40
C ARG A 140 7.71 -3.95 0.25
N CYS A 141 6.54 -4.54 0.42
CA CYS A 141 6.38 -5.86 1.03
C CYS A 141 6.33 -7.01 0.00
N GLY A 142 6.66 -6.74 -1.26
CA GLY A 142 6.82 -7.73 -2.30
C GLY A 142 5.53 -8.19 -3.00
N SER A 143 4.35 -7.68 -2.66
CA SER A 143 3.05 -8.07 -3.22
C SER A 143 2.80 -7.62 -4.67
N GLY A 144 3.67 -6.80 -5.26
CA GLY A 144 3.53 -6.29 -6.62
C GLY A 144 2.49 -5.17 -6.74
N ARG A 145 2.46 -4.49 -7.90
CA ARG A 145 1.52 -3.38 -8.15
C ARG A 145 0.16 -3.88 -8.61
N LEU A 146 -0.89 -3.19 -8.19
CA LEU A 146 -2.24 -3.29 -8.72
C LEU A 146 -2.41 -2.32 -9.90
N THR A 147 -3.17 -2.75 -10.90
CA THR A 147 -3.56 -1.93 -12.06
C THR A 147 -4.92 -1.31 -11.83
N GLN A 148 -5.06 0.00 -12.06
CA GLN A 148 -6.38 0.64 -11.99
C GLN A 148 -7.34 0.02 -13.01
N ASN A 149 -8.56 -0.26 -12.58
CA ASN A 149 -9.64 -0.75 -13.43
C ASN A 149 -10.89 0.12 -13.28
N ALA A 150 -11.33 0.73 -14.38
CA ALA A 150 -12.45 1.67 -14.37
C ALA A 150 -13.80 1.05 -13.97
N SER A 151 -14.02 -0.24 -14.24
CA SER A 151 -15.23 -0.94 -13.76
C SER A 151 -15.20 -1.12 -12.25
N LEU A 152 -14.03 -1.41 -11.67
CA LEU A 152 -13.88 -1.46 -10.22
C LEU A 152 -13.99 -0.07 -9.59
N ASP A 153 -13.51 0.99 -10.24
CA ASP A 153 -13.71 2.37 -9.77
C ASP A 153 -15.19 2.73 -9.71
N LEU A 154 -15.96 2.35 -10.74
CA LEU A 154 -17.40 2.55 -10.77
C LEU A 154 -18.09 1.77 -9.64
N ALA A 155 -17.71 0.51 -9.42
CA ALA A 155 -18.25 -0.30 -8.33
C ALA A 155 -17.96 0.33 -6.95
N ALA A 156 -16.71 0.75 -6.73
CA ALA A 156 -16.28 1.43 -5.51
C ALA A 156 -17.05 2.75 -5.29
N GLN A 157 -17.19 3.57 -6.33
CA GLN A 157 -17.94 4.83 -6.25
C GLN A 157 -19.41 4.61 -5.93
N LYS A 158 -20.06 3.62 -6.56
CA LYS A 158 -21.47 3.31 -6.31
C LYS A 158 -21.68 2.84 -4.87
N HIS A 159 -20.80 1.99 -4.38
CA HIS A 159 -20.89 1.53 -3.00
C HIS A 159 -20.66 2.69 -2.02
N GLY A 160 -19.67 3.53 -2.28
CA GLY A 160 -19.39 4.65 -1.39
C GLY A 160 -20.53 5.65 -1.31
N LEU A 161 -21.21 5.93 -2.42
CA LEU A 161 -22.44 6.73 -2.41
C LEU A 161 -23.54 6.05 -1.61
N TYR A 162 -23.79 4.75 -1.83
CA TYR A 162 -24.78 4.01 -1.05
C TYR A 162 -24.55 4.14 0.47
N LEU A 163 -23.30 4.00 0.94
CA LEU A 163 -22.93 4.15 2.35
C LEU A 163 -23.16 5.57 2.88
N SER A 164 -22.88 6.59 2.07
CA SER A 164 -23.11 7.99 2.43
C SER A 164 -24.61 8.36 2.54
N TRP A 165 -25.47 7.71 1.75
CA TRP A 165 -26.88 8.08 1.61
C TRP A 165 -27.87 7.20 2.38
N THR A 166 -27.48 5.98 2.77
CA THR A 166 -28.40 5.02 3.39
C THR A 166 -28.28 4.95 4.92
N PRO A 167 -29.22 5.54 5.70
CA PRO A 167 -29.19 5.56 7.18
C PRO A 167 -29.28 4.19 7.85
N ASN A 168 -29.80 3.17 7.16
CA ASN A 168 -29.96 1.81 7.69
C ASN A 168 -28.64 1.03 7.80
N ILE A 169 -27.51 1.57 7.35
CA ILE A 169 -26.18 0.97 7.50
C ILE A 169 -25.81 0.75 8.99
N LEU A 170 -26.37 1.55 9.91
CA LEU A 170 -26.16 1.36 11.35
C LEU A 170 -26.91 0.14 11.91
N LEU A 171 -27.88 -0.40 11.17
CA LEU A 171 -28.65 -1.60 11.54
C LEU A 171 -28.05 -2.86 10.92
N ASN A 172 -27.49 -2.76 9.70
CA ASN A 172 -26.76 -3.85 9.04
C ASN A 172 -25.26 -3.74 9.34
N ARG A 173 -24.74 -4.54 10.28
CA ARG A 173 -23.33 -4.49 10.74
C ARG A 173 -22.29 -4.97 9.72
N ASN A 174 -22.69 -5.22 8.48
CA ASN A 174 -21.77 -5.56 7.39
C ASN A 174 -21.78 -4.44 6.35
N LEU A 175 -20.74 -3.60 6.39
CA LEU A 175 -20.62 -2.45 5.49
C LEU A 175 -20.54 -2.87 4.01
N SER A 176 -20.09 -4.09 3.72
CA SER A 176 -19.96 -4.57 2.34
C SER A 176 -21.29 -4.96 1.66
N ILE A 177 -22.40 -4.99 2.40
CA ILE A 177 -23.70 -5.46 1.89
C ILE A 177 -24.66 -4.29 1.74
N GLU A 178 -25.27 -4.18 0.56
CA GLU A 178 -26.32 -3.21 0.28
C GLU A 178 -27.71 -3.86 0.45
N ASP A 179 -28.62 -3.10 1.04
CA ASP A 179 -30.03 -3.44 1.12
C ASP A 179 -30.73 -2.88 -0.13
N PRO A 180 -31.49 -3.69 -0.89
CA PRO A 180 -32.24 -3.23 -2.06
C PRO A 180 -33.20 -2.07 -1.80
N SER A 181 -33.59 -1.83 -0.55
CA SER A 181 -34.43 -0.70 -0.14
C SER A 181 -33.65 0.60 0.14
N GLY A 182 -32.32 0.56 0.17
CA GLY A 182 -31.48 1.72 0.44
C GLY A 182 -31.42 2.70 -0.74
N VAL A 183 -31.10 3.96 -0.41
CA VAL A 183 -30.90 5.01 -1.41
C VAL A 183 -29.60 4.73 -2.15
N ASP A 184 -29.61 4.96 -3.47
CA ASP A 184 -28.48 4.67 -4.36
C ASP A 184 -28.03 3.20 -4.38
N PHE A 185 -28.93 2.26 -4.01
CA PHE A 185 -28.70 0.83 -4.17
C PHE A 185 -28.21 0.51 -5.59
N TYR A 186 -27.06 -0.16 -5.66
CA TYR A 186 -26.46 -0.57 -6.92
C TYR A 186 -26.49 -2.08 -7.07
N ALA A 187 -25.98 -2.84 -6.10
CA ALA A 187 -26.09 -4.30 -6.06
C ALA A 187 -25.73 -4.84 -4.65
N ALA A 188 -26.23 -6.03 -4.30
CA ALA A 188 -26.28 -6.47 -2.91
C ALA A 188 -24.90 -6.74 -2.29
N ASP A 189 -23.94 -7.25 -3.08
CA ASP A 189 -22.60 -7.60 -2.59
C ASP A 189 -21.48 -7.09 -3.51
N PRO A 190 -20.20 -7.12 -3.08
CA PRO A 190 -19.09 -6.61 -3.87
C PRO A 190 -18.97 -7.25 -5.26
N GLN A 191 -19.23 -8.55 -5.36
CA GLN A 191 -19.11 -9.29 -6.62
C GLN A 191 -20.22 -8.91 -7.60
N GLU A 192 -21.46 -8.77 -7.12
CA GLU A 192 -22.57 -8.27 -7.94
C GLU A 192 -22.32 -6.83 -8.40
N ARG A 193 -21.79 -5.95 -7.54
CA ARG A 193 -21.44 -4.57 -7.91
C ARG A 193 -20.38 -4.53 -9.00
N ALA A 194 -19.30 -5.30 -8.84
CA ALA A 194 -18.24 -5.38 -9.84
C ALA A 194 -18.77 -5.90 -11.18
N THR A 195 -19.57 -6.97 -11.15
CA THR A 195 -20.19 -7.56 -12.36
C THR A 195 -21.11 -6.56 -13.06
N LYS A 196 -21.96 -5.86 -12.30
CA LYS A 196 -22.87 -4.83 -12.83
C LYS A 196 -22.12 -3.63 -13.42
N ALA A 197 -20.96 -3.29 -12.86
CA ALA A 197 -20.06 -2.27 -13.38
C ALA A 197 -19.22 -2.73 -14.60
N GLY A 198 -19.37 -4.00 -15.02
CA GLY A 198 -18.71 -4.57 -16.20
C GLY A 198 -17.38 -5.27 -15.93
N TYR A 199 -17.01 -5.50 -14.65
CA TYR A 199 -15.81 -6.26 -14.31
C TYR A 199 -16.05 -7.76 -14.46
N ALA A 200 -15.19 -8.44 -15.24
CA ALA A 200 -15.18 -9.88 -15.38
C ALA A 200 -14.01 -10.48 -14.57
N GLY A 201 -14.32 -11.03 -13.39
CA GLY A 201 -13.32 -11.59 -12.49
C GLY A 201 -13.88 -11.81 -11.09
N THR A 202 -13.01 -12.20 -10.17
CA THR A 202 -13.34 -12.29 -8.75
C THR A 202 -12.89 -11.04 -8.01
N VAL A 203 -13.67 -10.58 -7.04
CA VAL A 203 -13.37 -9.35 -6.28
C VAL A 203 -13.40 -9.55 -4.78
N ASP A 204 -12.62 -8.72 -4.08
CA ASP A 204 -12.71 -8.46 -2.64
C ASP A 204 -12.86 -6.96 -2.43
N GLU A 205 -13.20 -6.55 -1.21
CA GLU A 205 -13.46 -5.17 -0.87
C GLU A 205 -12.81 -4.79 0.46
N SER A 206 -12.20 -3.61 0.52
CA SER A 206 -11.79 -2.98 1.76
C SER A 206 -12.49 -1.64 1.90
N VAL A 207 -13.35 -1.55 2.91
CA VAL A 207 -14.05 -0.32 3.31
C VAL A 207 -13.37 0.30 4.53
N SER A 208 -13.17 1.61 4.54
CA SER A 208 -12.69 2.35 5.72
C SER A 208 -13.42 3.69 5.86
N ALA A 209 -14.20 3.83 6.95
CA ALA A 209 -15.00 5.02 7.21
C ALA A 209 -14.17 6.15 7.84
N GLU A 210 -13.47 6.92 7.02
CA GLU A 210 -12.55 7.98 7.45
C GLU A 210 -12.56 9.19 6.51
N ASN A 211 -12.35 10.38 7.07
CA ASN A 211 -12.38 11.65 6.31
C ASN A 211 -11.06 11.93 5.58
N ASN A 212 -9.96 11.43 6.14
CA ASN A 212 -8.62 11.69 5.67
C ASN A 212 -8.10 10.41 5.02
N VAL A 213 -7.76 10.48 3.73
CA VAL A 213 -7.37 9.29 2.96
C VAL A 213 -6.13 8.59 3.51
N LEU A 214 -5.16 9.34 4.05
CA LEU A 214 -3.98 8.74 4.68
C LEU A 214 -4.37 7.96 5.93
N PHE A 215 -5.29 8.48 6.74
CA PHE A 215 -5.78 7.78 7.91
C PHE A 215 -6.69 6.59 7.55
N ALA A 216 -7.53 6.75 6.52
CA ALA A 216 -8.35 5.67 5.95
C ALA A 216 -7.48 4.48 5.50
N PHE A 217 -6.38 4.76 4.80
CA PHE A 217 -5.39 3.76 4.42
C PHE A 217 -4.81 3.06 5.66
N LYS A 218 -4.39 3.80 6.69
CA LYS A 218 -3.83 3.18 7.91
C LYS A 218 -4.84 2.30 8.64
N VAL A 219 -6.11 2.73 8.69
CA VAL A 219 -7.22 1.94 9.23
C VAL A 219 -7.40 0.64 8.45
N ALA A 220 -7.44 0.70 7.11
CA ALA A 220 -7.48 -0.49 6.27
C ALA A 220 -6.28 -1.42 6.54
N MET A 221 -5.09 -0.85 6.72
CA MET A 221 -3.85 -1.60 6.99
C MET A 221 -3.67 -2.00 8.47
N ALA A 222 -4.69 -1.84 9.32
CA ALA A 222 -4.73 -2.33 10.70
C ALA A 222 -5.80 -3.41 10.93
N ILE A 223 -6.58 -3.70 9.89
CA ILE A 223 -7.61 -4.73 9.88
C ILE A 223 -7.02 -6.00 9.26
N PRO A 224 -6.95 -7.14 9.98
CA PRO A 224 -6.31 -8.37 9.49
C PRO A 224 -6.80 -8.80 8.10
N ARG A 225 -8.13 -8.81 7.92
CA ARG A 225 -8.77 -9.19 6.65
C ARG A 225 -8.38 -8.25 5.50
N ASN A 226 -8.46 -6.95 5.72
CA ASN A 226 -8.17 -5.97 4.68
C ASN A 226 -6.69 -6.05 4.30
N ILE A 227 -5.78 -6.22 5.26
CA ILE A 227 -4.36 -6.46 4.98
C ILE A 227 -4.19 -7.73 4.14
N ALA A 228 -4.85 -8.84 4.50
CA ALA A 228 -4.75 -10.10 3.76
C ALA A 228 -5.11 -9.88 2.27
N TRP A 229 -6.22 -9.19 1.99
CA TRP A 229 -6.65 -8.89 0.62
C TRP A 229 -5.79 -7.84 -0.09
N LEU A 230 -5.52 -6.71 0.57
CA LEU A 230 -4.72 -5.60 0.04
C LEU A 230 -3.27 -6.00 -0.25
N MET A 231 -2.76 -7.04 0.42
CA MET A 231 -1.41 -7.56 0.24
C MET A 231 -1.37 -8.91 -0.47
N ASP A 232 -2.51 -9.42 -0.93
CA ASP A 232 -2.59 -10.65 -1.71
C ASP A 232 -2.01 -10.41 -3.12
N PRO A 233 -0.93 -11.11 -3.51
CA PRO A 233 -0.38 -11.01 -4.85
C PRO A 233 -1.26 -11.62 -5.93
N ALA A 234 -2.29 -12.39 -5.57
CA ALA A 234 -3.25 -12.89 -6.53
C ALA A 234 -4.14 -11.76 -7.10
N ARG A 235 -4.28 -10.66 -6.35
CA ARG A 235 -4.99 -9.46 -6.80
C ARG A 235 -4.13 -8.66 -7.77
N LEU A 236 -4.70 -8.39 -8.95
CA LEU A 236 -4.02 -7.75 -10.08
C LEU A 236 -4.60 -6.37 -10.37
N ASP A 237 -5.90 -6.18 -10.13
CA ASP A 237 -6.61 -4.95 -10.43
C ASP A 237 -7.10 -4.27 -9.15
N VAL A 238 -7.28 -2.95 -9.23
CA VAL A 238 -7.87 -2.15 -8.16
C VAL A 238 -8.83 -1.10 -8.73
N GLY A 239 -9.92 -0.86 -8.01
CA GLY A 239 -10.75 0.32 -8.16
C GLY A 239 -10.88 1.04 -6.83
N ILE A 240 -10.83 2.37 -6.84
CA ILE A 240 -10.80 3.19 -5.63
C ILE A 240 -11.79 4.33 -5.75
N SER A 241 -12.53 4.56 -4.68
CA SER A 241 -13.32 5.78 -4.50
C SER A 241 -13.17 6.31 -3.08
N HIS A 242 -13.03 7.61 -2.92
CA HIS A 242 -13.09 8.25 -1.61
C HIS A 242 -14.24 9.26 -1.59
N VAL A 243 -15.37 8.85 -1.02
CA VAL A 243 -16.56 9.68 -0.94
C VAL A 243 -16.47 10.56 0.31
N ILE A 244 -16.56 11.88 0.12
CA ILE A 244 -16.51 12.88 1.20
C ILE A 244 -17.80 13.70 1.23
N GLY A 245 -18.37 13.90 2.42
CA GLY A 245 -19.41 14.87 2.74
C GLY A 245 -20.70 14.64 1.98
N SER A 246 -20.91 13.43 1.48
CA SER A 246 -22.07 13.08 0.67
C SER A 246 -23.18 12.55 1.58
N GLY A 247 -24.43 12.85 1.21
CA GLY A 247 -25.62 12.33 1.86
C GLY A 247 -25.92 12.86 3.27
N PRO A 248 -27.10 12.53 3.81
CA PRO A 248 -27.59 13.03 5.09
C PRO A 248 -26.79 12.54 6.30
N LEU A 249 -25.97 11.49 6.15
CA LEU A 249 -25.12 10.97 7.22
C LEU A 249 -23.77 11.67 7.30
N GLY A 250 -23.33 12.36 6.24
CA GLY A 250 -22.00 12.95 6.16
C GLY A 250 -20.86 11.93 6.34
N MET A 251 -21.13 10.65 6.09
CA MET A 251 -20.15 9.59 6.22
C MET A 251 -19.13 9.69 5.09
N ASN A 252 -17.86 9.66 5.48
CA ASN A 252 -16.75 9.60 4.56
C ASN A 252 -16.16 8.21 4.58
N ASN A 253 -15.82 7.69 3.40
CA ASN A 253 -15.34 6.34 3.27
C ASN A 253 -14.39 6.20 2.09
N LEU A 254 -13.32 5.46 2.33
CA LEU A 254 -12.44 4.94 1.32
C LEU A 254 -12.90 3.53 0.95
N GLU A 255 -13.35 3.39 -0.28
CA GLU A 255 -13.67 2.12 -0.92
C GLU A 255 -12.51 1.66 -1.78
N VAL A 256 -12.09 0.41 -1.56
CA VAL A 256 -11.07 -0.24 -2.38
C VAL A 256 -11.60 -1.59 -2.84
N MET A 257 -11.86 -1.72 -4.13
CA MET A 257 -12.23 -2.97 -4.80
C MET A 257 -10.97 -3.62 -5.37
N LEU A 258 -10.73 -4.89 -5.06
CA LEU A 258 -9.55 -5.64 -5.48
C LEU A 258 -9.94 -6.79 -6.39
N GLY A 259 -9.46 -6.77 -7.63
CA GLY A 259 -9.87 -7.70 -8.68
C GLY A 259 -8.80 -8.71 -9.10
N THR A 260 -9.27 -9.90 -9.47
CA THR A 260 -8.51 -10.88 -10.27
C THR A 260 -9.29 -11.16 -11.56
N PRO A 261 -8.82 -10.69 -12.73
CA PRO A 261 -9.55 -10.85 -13.99
C PRO A 261 -9.78 -12.31 -14.37
N THR A 262 -10.92 -12.60 -14.99
CA THR A 262 -11.19 -13.93 -15.55
C THR A 262 -10.11 -14.31 -16.56
N GLY A 263 -9.59 -15.53 -16.46
CA GLY A 263 -8.54 -16.03 -17.36
C GLY A 263 -7.14 -15.48 -17.07
N SER A 264 -6.99 -14.61 -16.07
CA SER A 264 -5.66 -14.26 -15.57
C SER A 264 -5.04 -15.45 -14.85
N THR A 265 -3.72 -15.59 -14.97
CA THR A 265 -2.94 -16.50 -14.12
C THR A 265 -2.17 -15.60 -13.17
N PRO A 266 -2.64 -15.44 -11.92
CA PRO A 266 -1.91 -14.62 -10.98
C PRO A 266 -0.51 -15.19 -10.77
N PRO A 267 0.49 -14.32 -10.55
CA PRO A 267 1.85 -14.76 -10.35
C PRO A 267 1.92 -15.75 -9.20
N ASN A 268 2.58 -16.88 -9.44
CA ASN A 268 2.73 -17.95 -8.47
C ASN A 268 3.72 -17.53 -7.39
N VAL A 269 3.24 -16.74 -6.43
CA VAL A 269 4.04 -16.30 -5.31
C VAL A 269 4.05 -17.40 -4.26
N THR A 270 5.22 -18.02 -4.11
CA THR A 270 5.44 -19.08 -3.12
C THR A 270 6.30 -18.62 -1.95
N ALA A 271 6.79 -17.38 -1.98
CA ALA A 271 7.56 -16.79 -0.90
C ALA A 271 6.62 -16.25 0.19
N VAL A 272 7.05 -16.40 1.45
CA VAL A 272 6.34 -15.80 2.58
C VAL A 272 6.56 -14.29 2.58
N ARG A 273 5.48 -13.54 2.80
CA ARG A 273 5.48 -12.09 2.88
C ARG A 273 4.73 -11.65 4.12
N THR A 274 5.06 -10.48 4.61
CA THR A 274 4.38 -9.91 5.77
C THR A 274 3.93 -8.50 5.45
N PHE A 275 2.80 -8.11 6.05
CA PHE A 275 2.52 -6.72 6.30
C PHE A 275 2.17 -6.56 7.79
N PRO A 276 2.82 -5.65 8.52
CA PRO A 276 3.95 -4.82 8.11
C PRO A 276 5.15 -5.66 7.65
N CYS A 277 6.00 -5.06 6.82
CA CYS A 277 7.31 -5.59 6.44
C CYS A 277 8.43 -4.63 6.87
N GLU A 278 9.67 -5.00 6.64
CA GLU A 278 10.85 -4.18 6.96
C GLU A 278 10.69 -2.72 6.50
N GLY A 279 10.94 -1.80 7.42
CA GLY A 279 10.90 -0.36 7.14
C GLY A 279 9.50 0.20 6.89
N SER A 280 8.45 -0.53 7.26
CA SER A 280 7.08 0.02 7.33
C SER A 280 6.99 1.05 8.46
N THR A 281 6.42 2.23 8.22
CA THR A 281 6.39 3.33 9.19
C THR A 281 5.02 4.02 9.27
N GLY A 282 4.78 4.73 10.37
CA GLY A 282 3.58 5.56 10.54
C GLY A 282 2.27 4.78 10.70
N LEU A 283 2.34 3.48 11.01
CA LEU A 283 1.19 2.60 11.19
C LEU A 283 0.43 2.94 12.47
N ILE A 284 -0.89 2.73 12.52
CA ILE A 284 -1.60 3.00 13.78
C ILE A 284 -1.16 2.00 14.86
N PRO A 285 -1.03 2.42 16.12
CA PRO A 285 -0.49 1.58 17.19
C PRO A 285 -1.51 0.56 17.74
N TYR A 286 -2.73 0.54 17.19
CA TYR A 286 -3.80 -0.37 17.58
C TYR A 286 -4.38 -1.09 16.36
N GLY A 287 -4.88 -2.30 16.58
CA GLY A 287 -5.56 -3.11 15.58
C GLY A 287 -7.07 -2.98 15.70
N LEU A 288 -7.78 -3.10 14.59
CA LEU A 288 -9.24 -2.99 14.55
C LEU A 288 -9.89 -4.37 14.39
N SER A 289 -10.91 -4.65 15.19
CA SER A 289 -11.46 -5.99 15.41
C SER A 289 -12.61 -6.39 14.47
N ASN A 290 -12.86 -5.69 13.36
CA ASN A 290 -13.94 -6.05 12.43
C ASN A 290 -13.75 -7.43 11.73
N ALA A 291 -12.78 -8.24 12.18
CA ALA A 291 -12.56 -9.66 11.86
C ALA A 291 -12.64 -10.61 13.09
N LEU A 292 -12.99 -10.15 14.30
CA LEU A 292 -13.04 -10.96 15.52
C LEU A 292 -14.47 -11.26 16.04
N PRO A 293 -14.64 -12.34 16.84
CA PRO A 293 -15.87 -12.62 17.59
C PRO A 293 -16.44 -11.43 18.35
N LYS A 294 -17.76 -11.49 18.61
CA LYS A 294 -18.59 -10.42 19.19
C LYS A 294 -18.19 -10.02 20.62
N ASP A 295 -17.32 -10.79 21.24
CA ASP A 295 -16.81 -10.69 22.60
C ASP A 295 -15.54 -9.82 22.72
N VAL A 296 -15.05 -9.25 21.61
CA VAL A 296 -13.96 -8.24 21.58
C VAL A 296 -14.47 -6.86 21.14
N SER A 297 -15.75 -6.54 21.40
CA SER A 297 -16.31 -5.21 21.15
C SER A 297 -16.02 -4.26 22.32
N ALA A 298 -14.74 -3.94 22.47
CA ALA A 298 -14.25 -2.69 23.05
C ALA A 298 -12.86 -2.44 22.46
N GLU A 299 -12.74 -1.45 21.58
CA GLU A 299 -11.49 -0.66 21.44
C GLU A 299 -11.03 -0.27 22.86
N PRO A 300 -9.81 -0.58 23.35
CA PRO A 300 -8.54 -0.82 22.65
C PRO A 300 -7.82 -2.08 23.16
N GLY A 301 -8.02 -3.23 22.53
CA GLY A 301 -7.43 -4.50 22.99
C GLY A 301 -6.15 -4.94 22.27
N MET A 302 -5.92 -4.48 21.04
CA MET A 302 -4.89 -5.04 20.15
C MET A 302 -3.96 -3.96 19.62
N GLY A 303 -2.72 -4.33 19.33
CA GLY A 303 -1.76 -3.52 18.58
C GLY A 303 -1.88 -3.69 17.07
N GLN A 304 -1.01 -3.02 16.31
CA GLN A 304 -0.89 -3.22 14.87
C GLN A 304 -0.69 -4.71 14.56
N VAL A 305 -1.63 -5.29 13.82
CA VAL A 305 -1.58 -6.70 13.43
C VAL A 305 -0.51 -6.92 12.38
N VAL A 306 0.21 -8.04 12.48
CA VAL A 306 1.09 -8.55 11.42
C VAL A 306 0.38 -9.67 10.68
N VAL A 307 0.09 -9.47 9.41
CA VAL A 307 -0.42 -10.52 8.53
C VAL A 307 0.72 -11.13 7.76
N VAL A 308 0.73 -12.46 7.71
CA VAL A 308 1.68 -13.30 6.99
C VAL A 308 0.92 -13.94 5.83
N ASN A 309 1.37 -13.70 4.61
CA ASN A 309 0.84 -14.31 3.39
C ASN A 309 1.86 -15.31 2.85
N GLY A 310 1.39 -16.42 2.31
CA GLY A 310 2.21 -17.47 1.72
C GLY A 310 1.40 -18.35 0.78
N ASP A 311 1.77 -19.62 0.69
CA ASP A 311 1.08 -20.56 -0.18
C ASP A 311 -0.35 -20.83 0.32
N PRO A 312 -1.39 -20.70 -0.54
CA PRO A 312 -2.79 -20.87 -0.17
C PRO A 312 -3.14 -22.20 0.52
N GLN A 313 -2.35 -23.25 0.31
CA GLN A 313 -2.66 -24.60 0.78
C GLN A 313 -1.77 -25.08 1.92
N SER A 314 -0.65 -24.42 2.19
CA SER A 314 0.43 -25.02 2.99
C SER A 314 1.21 -24.06 3.87
N LEU A 315 0.81 -22.79 3.94
CA LEU A 315 1.31 -21.91 5.01
C LEU A 315 0.99 -22.55 6.37
N ARG A 316 1.91 -22.35 7.33
CA ARG A 316 1.71 -22.63 8.75
C ARG A 316 2.54 -21.64 9.54
N VAL A 317 1.93 -20.71 10.27
CA VAL A 317 2.64 -19.91 11.28
C VAL A 317 2.62 -20.62 12.62
N THR A 318 3.79 -20.86 13.23
CA THR A 318 3.93 -21.62 14.48
C THR A 318 4.41 -20.78 15.64
N GLU A 319 5.26 -19.78 15.39
CA GLU A 319 5.81 -18.91 16.42
C GLU A 319 5.83 -17.47 15.95
N ALA A 320 5.55 -16.54 16.86
CA ALA A 320 5.72 -15.12 16.63
C ALA A 320 6.20 -14.42 17.91
N SER A 321 7.09 -13.46 17.76
CA SER A 321 7.53 -12.58 18.84
C SER A 321 7.63 -11.16 18.32
N ILE A 322 7.24 -10.21 19.17
CA ILE A 322 7.37 -8.78 18.90
C ILE A 322 8.03 -8.14 20.11
N THR A 323 9.05 -7.33 19.88
CA THR A 323 9.82 -6.64 20.93
C THR A 323 9.82 -5.15 20.66
N GLY A 324 9.35 -4.37 21.63
CA GLY A 324 9.44 -2.92 21.64
C GLY A 324 10.60 -2.43 22.51
N PRO A 325 10.75 -1.11 22.69
CA PRO A 325 11.80 -0.51 23.51
C PRO A 325 11.68 -0.88 25.00
N ASN A 326 10.46 -1.18 25.46
CA ASN A 326 10.17 -1.55 26.85
C ASN A 326 10.21 -3.07 27.07
N GLY A 327 10.69 -3.85 26.09
CA GLY A 327 10.74 -5.31 26.13
C GLY A 327 9.67 -5.98 25.26
N PRO A 328 9.39 -7.28 25.51
CA PRO A 328 8.45 -8.07 24.72
C PRO A 328 7.03 -7.49 24.74
N VAL A 329 6.38 -7.47 23.58
CA VAL A 329 4.95 -7.19 23.43
C VAL A 329 4.19 -8.52 23.48
N PRO A 330 3.21 -8.68 24.38
CA PRO A 330 2.41 -9.90 24.43
C PRO A 330 1.69 -10.19 23.10
N ILE A 331 1.73 -11.45 22.66
CA ILE A 331 0.93 -11.93 21.53
C ILE A 331 -0.38 -12.49 22.08
N LEU A 332 -1.49 -11.87 21.68
CA LEU A 332 -2.84 -12.24 22.09
C LEU A 332 -3.36 -13.47 21.34
N GLY A 333 -2.85 -13.71 20.12
CA GLY A 333 -3.18 -14.90 19.36
C GLY A 333 -2.59 -14.90 17.95
N ILE A 334 -2.65 -16.08 17.32
CA ILE A 334 -2.37 -16.28 15.90
C ILE A 334 -3.64 -16.87 15.28
N MET A 335 -4.23 -16.17 14.32
CA MET A 335 -5.47 -16.57 13.65
C MET A 335 -5.26 -16.95 12.20
N GLY A 336 -6.14 -17.81 11.70
CA GLY A 336 -6.04 -18.35 10.34
C GLY A 336 -5.11 -19.57 10.29
N ASP A 337 -4.91 -20.07 9.08
CA ASP A 337 -3.83 -21.02 8.78
C ASP A 337 -3.83 -22.34 9.60
N GLY A 338 -5.03 -22.77 10.02
CA GLY A 338 -5.21 -23.97 10.85
C GLY A 338 -4.81 -23.83 12.32
N ASN A 339 -4.56 -22.61 12.82
CA ASN A 339 -4.47 -22.29 14.25
C ASN A 339 -5.87 -21.96 14.79
N THR A 340 -6.07 -20.77 15.37
CA THR A 340 -7.41 -20.33 15.78
C THR A 340 -8.26 -20.11 14.54
N PRO A 341 -9.40 -20.81 14.40
CA PRO A 341 -10.32 -20.60 13.28
C PRO A 341 -10.75 -19.14 13.25
N ASP A 342 -10.62 -18.50 12.09
CA ASP A 342 -11.29 -17.22 11.86
C ASP A 342 -12.81 -17.51 11.82
N PRO A 343 -13.60 -17.01 12.78
CA PRO A 343 -15.04 -17.29 12.84
C PRO A 343 -15.82 -16.74 11.65
N ARG A 344 -15.25 -15.75 10.94
CA ARG A 344 -15.81 -15.22 9.68
C ARG A 344 -15.24 -15.92 8.45
N GLY A 345 -14.26 -16.80 8.63
CA GLY A 345 -13.64 -17.58 7.56
C GLY A 345 -12.89 -16.73 6.53
N VAL A 346 -12.44 -15.52 6.89
CA VAL A 346 -11.85 -14.59 5.93
C VAL A 346 -10.32 -14.72 5.83
N LEU A 347 -9.64 -15.00 6.94
CA LEU A 347 -8.26 -15.49 6.97
C LEU A 347 -8.22 -16.99 6.61
N THR A 348 -8.90 -17.37 5.53
CA THR A 348 -8.85 -18.74 5.01
C THR A 348 -8.01 -18.78 3.74
N ARG A 349 -7.06 -19.74 3.73
CA ARG A 349 -6.06 -20.03 2.67
C ARG A 349 -4.85 -19.09 2.66
N GLY A 350 -3.68 -19.62 3.02
CA GLY A 350 -2.38 -18.98 2.83
C GLY A 350 -2.15 -17.66 3.55
N ALA A 351 -2.97 -17.33 4.55
CA ALA A 351 -2.83 -16.12 5.35
C ALA A 351 -2.99 -16.43 6.84
N ALA A 352 -2.16 -15.81 7.67
CA ALA A 352 -2.24 -15.85 9.13
C ALA A 352 -2.09 -14.44 9.71
N ALA A 353 -2.78 -14.16 10.82
CA ALA A 353 -2.67 -12.89 11.52
C ALA A 353 -2.09 -13.08 12.91
N VAL A 354 -0.95 -12.45 13.18
CA VAL A 354 -0.35 -12.33 14.52
C VAL A 354 -0.93 -11.08 15.18
N ILE A 355 -1.63 -11.28 16.29
CA ILE A 355 -2.33 -10.21 17.02
C ILE A 355 -1.53 -9.86 18.27
N PRO A 356 -0.89 -8.68 18.34
CA PRO A 356 -0.23 -8.22 19.55
C PRO A 356 -1.18 -7.46 20.49
N ALA A 357 -0.73 -7.27 21.73
CA ALA A 357 -1.28 -6.28 22.65
C ALA A 357 -1.06 -4.83 22.13
N PRO A 358 -1.78 -3.83 22.67
CA PRO A 358 -1.67 -2.45 22.22
C PRO A 358 -0.23 -1.94 22.23
N MET A 359 0.12 -1.16 21.21
CA MET A 359 1.47 -0.64 21.05
C MET A 359 1.55 0.83 21.46
N THR A 360 2.76 1.29 21.74
CA THR A 360 3.07 2.70 21.96
C THR A 360 3.19 3.39 20.61
N GLU A 361 2.73 4.64 20.54
CA GLU A 361 2.88 5.50 19.36
C GLU A 361 4.35 5.78 19.03
N ASN A 362 4.62 6.10 17.76
CA ASN A 362 5.94 6.59 17.28
C ASN A 362 7.11 5.68 17.69
N THR A 363 6.87 4.37 17.80
CA THR A 363 7.78 3.41 18.40
C THR A 363 8.17 2.35 17.38
N THR A 364 9.46 1.99 17.35
CA THR A 364 9.98 0.91 16.52
C THR A 364 9.84 -0.43 17.24
N TYR A 365 9.29 -1.41 16.54
CA TYR A 365 9.13 -2.78 16.99
C TYR A 365 9.94 -3.72 16.10
N ARG A 366 10.58 -4.71 16.72
CA ARG A 366 11.23 -5.84 16.03
C ARG A 366 10.31 -7.03 16.06
N VAL A 367 10.16 -7.70 14.94
CA VAL A 367 9.29 -8.86 14.74
C VAL A 367 10.14 -10.05 14.32
N SER A 368 9.86 -11.22 14.89
CA SER A 368 10.38 -12.49 14.42
C SER A 368 9.21 -13.48 14.32
N ILE A 369 9.01 -14.06 13.13
CA ILE A 369 7.94 -15.01 12.82
C ILE A 369 8.55 -16.27 12.23
N LYS A 370 8.12 -17.43 12.73
CA LYS A 370 8.54 -18.73 12.20
C LYS A 370 7.34 -19.58 11.82
N GLY A 371 7.58 -20.46 10.86
CA GLY A 371 6.56 -21.35 10.37
C GLY A 371 7.06 -22.29 9.29
N SER A 372 6.14 -22.88 8.53
CA SER A 372 6.43 -23.59 7.30
C SER A 372 5.59 -23.06 6.15
N ASN A 373 6.11 -23.15 4.93
CA ASN A 373 5.37 -22.86 3.71
C ASN A 373 5.75 -23.92 2.66
N LYS A 374 4.77 -24.62 2.08
CA LYS A 374 5.03 -25.80 1.22
C LYS A 374 5.89 -26.87 1.89
N GLY A 375 5.76 -27.03 3.21
CA GLY A 375 6.57 -27.95 4.01
C GLY A 375 8.02 -27.48 4.25
N VAL A 376 8.43 -26.32 3.73
CA VAL A 376 9.75 -25.73 3.97
C VAL A 376 9.67 -24.77 5.17
N PRO A 377 10.49 -24.94 6.22
CA PRO A 377 10.55 -23.99 7.32
C PRO A 377 10.97 -22.60 6.87
N PHE A 378 10.39 -21.56 7.45
CA PHE A 378 10.80 -20.18 7.22
C PHE A 378 10.97 -19.43 8.54
N THR A 379 11.80 -18.38 8.48
CA THR A 379 11.92 -17.35 9.51
C THR A 379 11.85 -15.99 8.81
N GLN A 380 11.01 -15.09 9.29
CA GLN A 380 10.93 -13.70 8.87
C GLN A 380 11.30 -12.81 10.04
N GLU A 381 12.31 -11.96 9.85
CA GLU A 381 12.74 -10.98 10.84
C GLU A 381 12.74 -9.60 10.21
N PHE A 382 12.06 -8.66 10.86
CA PHE A 382 11.96 -7.30 10.36
C PHE A 382 11.62 -6.31 11.46
N SER A 383 11.75 -5.02 11.15
CA SER A 383 11.32 -3.92 12.02
C SER A 383 10.26 -3.07 11.34
N PHE A 384 9.30 -2.57 12.12
CA PHE A 384 8.34 -1.56 11.68
C PHE A 384 8.17 -0.48 12.75
N GLN A 385 7.62 0.67 12.37
CA GLN A 385 7.37 1.78 13.27
C GLN A 385 5.89 2.14 13.31
N THR A 386 5.33 2.25 14.53
CA THR A 386 4.02 2.87 14.74
C THR A 386 4.12 4.39 14.57
N GLY A 387 3.00 5.04 14.25
CA GLY A 387 2.82 6.49 14.24
C GLY A 387 1.91 6.93 15.37
N LYS A 388 1.36 8.15 15.25
CA LYS A 388 0.33 8.66 16.17
C LYS A 388 -1.00 7.93 15.99
N ALA A 389 -1.73 7.73 17.08
CA ALA A 389 -3.15 7.38 17.03
C ALA A 389 -3.95 8.57 16.49
N ARG A 390 -5.22 8.32 16.14
CA ARG A 390 -6.15 9.38 15.71
C ARG A 390 -6.21 10.47 16.79
N ALA A 391 -5.88 11.71 16.44
CA ALA A 391 -6.26 12.84 17.27
C ALA A 391 -7.76 13.07 17.04
N TRP A 392 -8.54 12.97 18.12
CA TRP A 392 -9.98 13.22 18.10
C TRP A 392 -10.29 14.72 18.01
#